data_AF-A0A8S3T8E8-F1
#
_entry.id   AF-A0A8S3T8E8-F1
#
_cell.length_a   1.000
_cell.length_b   1.000
_cell.length_c   1.000
_cell.angle_alpha   90.00
_cell.angle_beta   90.00
_cell.angle_gamma   90.00
#
_symmetry.space_group_name_H-M   'P 1'
#
loop_
_entity.id
_entity.type
_entity.pdbx_description
1 polymer ?
#
loop_
_entity_poly.entity_id
_entity_poly.type
_entity_poly.pdbx_seq_one_letter_code
_entity_poly.pdbx_strand_id
1 'polypeptide(L)'
;MYSDAKSAVLYNGQISRFFPVYRGVRQGSSLSSKLYLLYINDLLEELSDCRRGILVTDIHISSPVQADDIALISTNCCNMQTMVTICENYSIDWKFKFNPLKSIQLNFSKSKQHTDILLYNSSIQLEISARHVGVLLNSNLNSMDRTLQACRTLRSSALGLIKSGLHPSVISIDTCNRIVRQVCFTKAFFGCELWTEITNTEILLLERAQRYVCKSIQGLPRQTRSDMVNALIGWKSAESYIDERKLLFLGKLVLMKDSMLPKQIFLTRAMEFKYNCVKHQLGFIPDIHRILVNYRLSDFDTYLSTGHFPTYIQWKKTVKVAVQETEESLWRFRTQIDKDFKFFSRIHTLSKGLHPAWTFSRKHPLLIEQCRFIVNLCTLTRPYEEPFFLCDKCGRFFGDITIHIVLSCETFQSKRDKFWCDLIDIGPIEFSAYLHSLTDEDFLACILSCHTDFDLNEDERTMFQKACITNIYWMCAT
;
A
#
# COMPACT_ATOMS: atom_id res chain seq x y z
N MET A 1 -5.21 38.84 -18.49
CA MET A 1 -5.30 38.06 -17.22
C MET A 1 -4.44 38.65 -16.09
N TYR A 2 -3.27 39.24 -16.35
CA TYR A 2 -2.52 40.04 -15.36
C TYR A 2 -2.18 41.42 -15.95
N SER A 3 -2.19 42.47 -15.15
CA SER A 3 -1.65 43.79 -15.50
C SER A 3 -0.28 44.00 -14.83
N ASP A 4 0.64 44.64 -15.53
CA ASP A 4 1.96 45.06 -15.03
C ASP A 4 2.82 43.95 -14.38
N ALA A 5 2.63 42.70 -14.82
CA ALA A 5 3.42 41.58 -14.33
C ALA A 5 4.91 41.79 -14.66
N LYS A 6 5.78 41.63 -13.66
CA LYS A 6 7.24 41.72 -13.79
C LYS A 6 7.90 40.50 -13.14
N SER A 7 9.02 40.07 -13.70
CA SER A 7 9.86 38.98 -13.20
C SER A 7 11.33 39.39 -13.14
N ALA A 8 12.12 38.68 -12.35
CA ALA A 8 13.58 38.82 -12.26
C ALA A 8 14.21 37.42 -12.07
N VAL A 9 15.49 37.28 -12.42
CA VAL A 9 16.24 36.02 -12.29
C VAL A 9 17.04 36.05 -10.99
N LEU A 10 16.89 35.00 -10.16
CA LEU A 10 17.74 34.75 -9.00
C LEU A 10 18.87 33.79 -9.40
N TYR A 11 20.12 34.22 -9.31
CA TYR A 11 21.30 33.40 -9.61
C TYR A 11 22.38 33.63 -8.55
N ASN A 12 22.85 32.56 -7.90
CA ASN A 12 23.84 32.61 -6.80
C ASN A 12 23.52 33.64 -5.71
N GLY A 13 22.24 33.78 -5.34
CA GLY A 13 21.79 34.72 -4.32
C GLY A 13 21.65 36.18 -4.79
N GLN A 14 21.98 36.51 -6.04
CA GLN A 14 21.78 37.84 -6.62
C GLN A 14 20.56 37.88 -7.54
N ILE A 15 19.82 38.99 -7.48
CA ILE A 15 18.60 39.22 -8.27
C ILE A 15 18.91 40.16 -9.43
N SER A 16 18.51 39.80 -10.64
CA SER A 16 18.65 40.66 -11.82
C SER A 16 17.73 41.89 -11.77
N ARG A 17 17.88 42.80 -12.73
CA ARG A 17 16.84 43.81 -12.99
C ARG A 17 15.50 43.14 -13.33
N PHE A 18 14.40 43.79 -12.93
CA PHE A 18 13.07 43.34 -13.30
C PHE A 18 12.79 43.61 -14.79
N PHE A 19 12.10 42.66 -15.42
CA PHE A 19 11.62 42.78 -16.80
C PHE A 19 10.10 42.50 -16.85
N PRO A 20 9.36 43.15 -17.76
CA PRO A 20 7.92 42.95 -17.91
C PRO A 20 7.61 41.56 -18.48
N VAL A 21 6.50 40.98 -18.04
CA VAL A 21 5.96 39.70 -18.49
C VAL A 21 4.65 39.95 -19.22
N TYR A 22 4.68 39.85 -20.54
CA TYR A 22 3.51 40.14 -21.39
C TYR A 22 2.59 38.94 -21.59
N ARG A 23 3.11 37.71 -21.45
CA ARG A 23 2.36 36.46 -21.72
C ARG A 23 2.63 35.42 -20.64
N GLY A 24 1.61 34.61 -20.38
CA GLY A 24 1.66 33.52 -19.42
C GLY A 24 1.07 33.89 -18.05
N VAL A 25 0.82 32.84 -17.27
CA VAL A 25 0.38 32.97 -15.88
C VAL A 25 1.55 32.71 -14.94
N ARG A 26 1.63 33.43 -13.82
CA ARG A 26 2.72 33.28 -12.85
C ARG A 26 2.67 31.90 -12.19
N GLN A 27 3.70 31.07 -12.39
CA GLN A 27 3.81 29.79 -11.67
C GLN A 27 3.90 30.03 -10.16
N GLY A 28 3.18 29.21 -9.38
CA GLY A 28 3.09 29.34 -7.93
C GLY A 28 2.09 30.41 -7.43
N SER A 29 1.45 31.18 -8.31
CA SER A 29 0.34 32.07 -7.92
C SER A 29 -0.95 31.27 -7.75
N SER A 30 -1.69 31.55 -6.68
CA SER A 30 -2.98 30.91 -6.37
C SER A 30 -4.06 31.14 -7.44
N LEU A 31 -3.96 32.26 -8.17
CA LEU A 31 -4.93 32.62 -9.21
C LEU A 31 -4.62 31.93 -10.55
N SER A 32 -3.35 31.60 -10.82
CA SER A 32 -2.91 31.08 -12.12
C SER A 32 -3.61 29.79 -12.54
N SER A 33 -3.86 28.87 -11.61
CA SER A 33 -4.57 27.61 -11.93
C SER A 33 -6.01 27.85 -12.38
N LYS A 34 -6.73 28.79 -11.73
CA LYS A 34 -8.11 29.14 -12.11
C LYS A 34 -8.14 29.84 -13.47
N LEU A 35 -7.18 30.73 -13.71
CA LEU A 35 -7.02 31.41 -14.99
C LEU A 35 -6.75 30.42 -16.13
N TYR A 36 -5.90 29.41 -15.88
CA TYR A 36 -5.68 28.35 -16.85
C TYR A 36 -6.95 27.55 -17.15
N LEU A 37 -7.74 27.20 -16.13
CA LEU A 37 -9.00 26.48 -16.32
C LEU A 37 -10.00 27.27 -17.17
N LEU A 38 -10.13 28.58 -16.93
CA LEU A 38 -10.97 29.45 -17.77
C LEU A 38 -10.44 29.51 -19.21
N TYR A 39 -9.12 29.63 -19.34
CA TYR A 39 -8.46 29.74 -20.64
C TYR A 39 -8.61 28.49 -21.50
N ILE A 40 -8.62 27.28 -20.93
CA ILE A 40 -8.72 26.04 -21.70
C ILE A 40 -10.17 25.58 -21.92
N ASN A 41 -11.15 26.19 -21.23
CA ASN A 41 -12.53 25.70 -21.19
C ASN A 41 -13.18 25.65 -22.57
N ASP A 42 -13.03 26.71 -23.38
CA ASP A 42 -13.64 26.79 -24.71
C ASP A 42 -13.15 25.66 -25.64
N LEU A 43 -11.90 25.22 -25.50
CA LEU A 43 -11.38 24.04 -26.21
C LEU A 43 -12.11 22.77 -25.79
N LEU A 44 -12.37 22.60 -24.49
CA LEU A 44 -13.06 21.42 -23.97
C LEU A 44 -14.53 21.38 -24.42
N GLU A 45 -15.17 22.55 -24.48
CA GLU A 45 -16.52 22.69 -25.03
C GLU A 45 -16.54 22.31 -26.52
N GLU A 46 -15.62 22.85 -27.33
CA GLU A 46 -15.53 22.50 -28.75
C GLU A 46 -15.26 21.00 -28.98
N LEU A 47 -14.37 20.40 -28.19
CA LEU A 47 -14.10 18.95 -28.21
C LEU A 47 -15.31 18.12 -27.77
N SER A 48 -16.11 18.59 -26.82
CA SER A 48 -17.36 17.94 -26.41
C SER A 48 -18.40 18.02 -27.53
N ASP A 49 -18.58 19.21 -28.11
CA ASP A 49 -19.63 19.49 -29.10
C ASP A 49 -19.36 18.87 -30.46
N CYS A 50 -18.11 18.58 -30.81
CA CYS A 50 -17.78 17.91 -32.07
C CYS A 50 -18.36 16.47 -32.17
N ARG A 51 -18.76 15.88 -31.05
CA ARG A 51 -19.31 14.51 -30.93
C ARG A 51 -18.44 13.42 -31.58
N ARG A 52 -17.11 13.64 -31.68
CA ARG A 52 -16.16 12.68 -32.29
C ARG A 52 -15.51 11.71 -31.31
N GLY A 53 -15.76 11.89 -30.02
CA GLY A 53 -15.31 10.99 -28.96
C GLY A 53 -15.99 9.61 -28.95
N ILE A 54 -15.82 8.88 -27.84
CA ILE A 54 -16.54 7.62 -27.58
C ILE A 54 -17.96 7.92 -27.09
N LEU A 55 -18.91 7.09 -27.51
CA LEU A 55 -20.26 7.06 -26.98
C LEU A 55 -20.44 5.82 -26.10
N VAL A 56 -20.68 6.01 -24.81
CA VAL A 56 -21.05 4.93 -23.87
C VAL A 56 -22.54 5.08 -23.60
N THR A 57 -23.37 4.23 -24.20
CA THR A 57 -24.83 4.39 -24.22
C THR A 57 -25.25 5.74 -24.79
N ASP A 58 -25.73 6.68 -23.97
CA ASP A 58 -26.09 8.05 -24.32
C ASP A 58 -25.04 9.10 -23.87
N ILE A 59 -23.97 8.65 -23.22
CA ILE A 59 -22.93 9.50 -22.63
C ILE A 59 -21.77 9.66 -23.63
N HIS A 60 -21.54 10.89 -24.07
CA HIS A 60 -20.42 11.22 -24.95
C HIS A 60 -19.16 11.58 -24.15
N ILE A 61 -18.03 11.00 -24.53
CA ILE A 61 -16.73 11.16 -23.87
C ILE A 61 -15.68 11.48 -24.93
N SER A 62 -15.24 12.74 -25.01
CA SER A 62 -14.21 13.17 -25.94
C SER A 62 -12.84 13.31 -25.29
N SER A 63 -12.76 14.06 -24.20
CA SER A 63 -11.49 14.57 -23.69
C SER A 63 -11.37 14.57 -22.15
N PRO A 64 -10.90 13.49 -21.52
CA PRO A 64 -10.45 13.56 -20.13
C PRO A 64 -9.20 14.44 -20.01
N VAL A 65 -9.25 15.45 -19.15
CA VAL A 65 -8.18 16.46 -19.02
C VAL A 65 -7.74 16.63 -17.57
N GLN A 66 -6.43 16.77 -17.38
CA GLN A 66 -5.83 17.15 -16.11
C GLN A 66 -4.78 18.24 -16.37
N ALA A 67 -5.10 19.49 -16.03
CA ALA A 67 -4.24 20.64 -16.34
C ALA A 67 -3.88 20.70 -17.84
N ASP A 68 -2.60 20.64 -18.19
CA ASP A 68 -2.07 20.67 -19.57
C ASP A 68 -2.04 19.28 -20.24
N ASP A 69 -2.25 18.20 -19.48
CA ASP A 69 -2.39 16.86 -20.03
C ASP A 69 -3.83 16.63 -20.53
N ILE A 70 -4.03 16.77 -21.85
CA ILE A 70 -5.29 16.47 -22.55
C ILE A 70 -5.19 15.06 -23.13
N ALA A 71 -6.06 14.15 -22.69
CA ALA A 71 -6.26 12.87 -23.35
C ALA A 71 -7.45 12.97 -24.31
N LEU A 72 -7.28 12.48 -25.53
CA LEU A 72 -8.33 12.38 -26.53
C LEU A 72 -8.70 10.92 -26.72
N ILE A 73 -10.00 10.61 -26.74
CA ILE A 73 -10.49 9.24 -26.87
C ILE A 73 -11.52 9.16 -28.00
N SER A 74 -11.32 8.25 -28.94
CA SER A 74 -12.18 8.05 -30.11
C SER A 74 -12.23 6.57 -30.50
N THR A 75 -13.29 6.15 -31.20
CA THR A 75 -13.45 4.79 -31.74
C THR A 75 -12.77 4.59 -33.10
N ASN A 76 -12.35 5.65 -33.78
CA ASN A 76 -11.67 5.57 -35.07
C ASN A 76 -10.69 6.73 -35.32
N CYS A 77 -9.75 6.52 -36.25
CA CYS A 77 -8.66 7.44 -36.54
C CYS A 77 -9.12 8.76 -37.19
N CYS A 78 -10.16 8.75 -38.04
CA CYS A 78 -10.69 9.97 -38.67
C CYS A 78 -11.25 10.94 -37.63
N ASN A 79 -12.05 10.42 -36.70
CA ASN A 79 -12.56 11.16 -35.56
C ASN A 79 -11.42 11.64 -34.64
N MET A 80 -10.41 10.81 -34.40
CA MET A 80 -9.22 11.20 -33.62
C MET A 80 -8.49 12.38 -34.27
N GLN A 81 -8.23 12.30 -35.58
CA GLN A 81 -7.59 13.38 -36.34
C GLN A 81 -8.40 14.67 -36.28
N THR A 82 -9.73 14.58 -36.39
CA THR A 82 -10.62 15.74 -36.27
C THR A 82 -10.43 16.43 -34.91
N MET A 83 -10.40 15.67 -33.80
CA MET A 83 -10.19 16.23 -32.47
C MET A 83 -8.78 16.81 -32.28
N VAL A 84 -7.76 16.18 -32.87
CA VAL A 84 -6.38 16.74 -32.89
C VAL A 84 -6.32 18.04 -33.68
N THR A 85 -7.01 18.14 -34.80
CA THR A 85 -7.11 19.37 -35.60
C THR A 85 -7.83 20.48 -34.84
N ILE A 86 -8.87 20.17 -34.05
CA ILE A 86 -9.52 21.14 -33.15
C ILE A 86 -8.49 21.68 -32.13
N CYS A 87 -7.74 20.80 -31.45
CA CYS A 87 -6.67 21.22 -30.55
C CYS A 87 -5.63 22.11 -31.26
N GLU A 88 -5.19 21.71 -32.44
CA GLU A 88 -4.23 22.47 -33.25
C GLU A 88 -4.74 23.87 -33.58
N ASN A 89 -5.94 24.00 -34.13
CA ASN A 89 -6.54 25.29 -34.48
C ASN A 89 -6.70 26.19 -33.25
N TYR A 90 -7.25 25.64 -32.16
CA TYR A 90 -7.40 26.36 -30.91
C TYR A 90 -6.05 26.87 -30.38
N SER A 91 -5.01 26.07 -30.46
CA SER A 91 -3.66 26.49 -30.02
C SER A 91 -3.11 27.65 -30.84
N ILE A 92 -3.41 27.69 -32.15
CA ILE A 92 -3.01 28.77 -33.07
C ILE A 92 -3.75 30.07 -32.72
N ASP A 93 -5.05 29.98 -32.45
CA ASP A 93 -5.88 31.15 -32.10
C ASP A 93 -5.43 31.75 -30.78
N TRP A 94 -5.26 30.91 -29.76
CA TRP A 94 -4.93 31.32 -28.40
C TRP A 94 -3.42 31.44 -28.13
N LYS A 95 -2.58 31.23 -29.14
CA LYS A 95 -1.12 31.49 -29.14
C LYS A 95 -0.35 30.64 -28.13
N PHE A 96 -0.69 29.35 -28.01
CA PHE A 96 0.13 28.34 -27.35
C PHE A 96 0.46 27.19 -28.30
N LYS A 97 1.31 26.26 -27.89
CA LYS A 97 1.73 25.14 -28.74
C LYS A 97 1.72 23.84 -27.95
N PHE A 98 1.03 22.84 -28.47
CA PHE A 98 1.20 21.45 -28.02
C PHE A 98 2.59 20.94 -28.39
N ASN A 99 3.08 19.93 -27.70
CA ASN A 99 4.40 19.36 -27.97
C ASN A 99 4.26 17.99 -28.66
N PRO A 100 4.42 17.91 -30.00
CA PRO A 100 4.26 16.65 -30.72
C PRO A 100 5.18 15.53 -30.22
N LEU A 101 6.39 15.87 -29.75
CA LEU A 101 7.36 14.89 -29.25
C LEU A 101 6.97 14.31 -27.88
N LYS A 102 6.10 14.99 -27.13
CA LYS A 102 5.55 14.49 -25.86
C LYS A 102 4.15 13.89 -26.02
N SER A 103 3.48 14.16 -27.13
CA SER A 103 2.20 13.56 -27.48
C SER A 103 2.39 12.10 -27.88
N ILE A 104 1.53 11.22 -27.38
CA ILE A 104 1.62 9.78 -27.63
C ILE A 104 0.24 9.28 -28.04
N GLN A 105 0.21 8.40 -29.04
CA GLN A 105 -0.98 7.67 -29.47
C GLN A 105 -0.95 6.25 -28.88
N LEU A 106 -2.09 5.80 -28.35
CA LEU A 106 -2.31 4.41 -27.93
C LEU A 106 -3.48 3.81 -28.72
N ASN A 107 -3.32 2.60 -29.25
CA ASN A 107 -4.38 1.89 -29.99
C ASN A 107 -4.85 0.64 -29.24
N PHE A 108 -6.02 0.73 -28.60
CA PHE A 108 -6.66 -0.37 -27.85
C PHE A 108 -7.49 -1.32 -28.73
N SER A 109 -7.55 -1.09 -30.04
CA SER A 109 -8.30 -1.98 -30.94
C SER A 109 -7.51 -3.26 -31.23
N LYS A 110 -8.24 -4.31 -31.66
CA LYS A 110 -7.62 -5.56 -32.13
C LYS A 110 -6.83 -5.36 -33.43
N SER A 111 -7.20 -4.37 -34.24
CA SER A 111 -6.49 -4.03 -35.46
C SER A 111 -5.22 -3.26 -35.11
N LYS A 112 -4.08 -3.82 -35.51
CA LYS A 112 -2.78 -3.14 -35.40
C LYS A 112 -2.46 -2.28 -36.62
N GLN A 113 -3.44 -2.01 -37.49
CA GLN A 113 -3.25 -1.05 -38.58
C GLN A 113 -2.87 0.31 -37.99
N HIS A 114 -1.74 0.81 -38.45
CA HIS A 114 -1.24 2.12 -38.10
C HIS A 114 -1.95 3.15 -38.97
N THR A 115 -2.48 4.20 -38.34
CA THR A 115 -2.92 5.40 -39.04
C THR A 115 -2.19 6.55 -38.39
N ASP A 116 -1.43 7.28 -39.21
CA ASP A 116 -0.75 8.49 -38.79
C ASP A 116 -1.77 9.52 -38.33
N ILE A 117 -1.65 9.94 -37.07
CA ILE A 117 -2.36 11.10 -36.53
C ILE A 117 -1.36 12.25 -36.51
N LEU A 118 -1.69 13.34 -37.18
CA LEU A 118 -0.81 14.49 -37.36
C LEU A 118 -1.20 15.63 -36.42
N LEU A 119 -0.19 16.20 -35.75
CA LEU A 119 -0.26 17.42 -34.95
C LEU A 119 0.79 18.41 -35.47
N TYR A 120 0.37 19.56 -36.01
CA TYR A 120 1.24 20.51 -36.72
C TYR A 120 2.04 19.85 -37.86
N ASN A 121 1.37 19.01 -38.66
CA ASN A 121 1.98 18.17 -39.70
C ASN A 121 3.07 17.20 -39.20
N SER A 122 3.20 17.00 -37.88
CA SER A 122 4.12 16.04 -37.28
C SER A 122 3.34 14.81 -36.84
N SER A 123 3.77 13.61 -37.23
CA SER A 123 3.13 12.37 -36.79
C SER A 123 3.34 12.15 -35.29
N ILE A 124 2.25 11.85 -34.58
CA ILE A 124 2.25 11.48 -33.16
C ILE A 124 2.71 10.03 -33.05
N GLN A 125 3.70 9.77 -32.19
CA GLN A 125 4.26 8.43 -32.03
C GLN A 125 3.22 7.45 -31.47
N LEU A 126 3.02 6.34 -32.18
CA LEU A 126 2.22 5.20 -31.72
C LEU A 126 3.05 4.35 -30.74
N GLU A 127 2.58 4.23 -29.51
CA GLU A 127 3.23 3.45 -28.46
C GLU A 127 2.34 2.30 -27.95
N ILE A 128 2.99 1.30 -27.34
CA ILE A 128 2.28 0.23 -26.65
C ILE A 128 1.87 0.67 -25.24
N SER A 129 2.66 1.54 -24.61
CA SER A 129 2.37 2.01 -23.25
C SER A 129 2.72 3.48 -23.05
N ALA A 130 1.89 4.20 -22.30
CA ALA A 130 2.13 5.59 -21.95
C ALA A 130 1.66 5.88 -20.52
N ARG A 131 2.24 6.90 -19.87
CA ARG A 131 1.73 7.41 -18.60
C ARG A 131 0.73 8.53 -18.85
N HIS A 132 -0.42 8.44 -18.21
CA HIS A 132 -1.38 9.54 -18.15
C HIS A 132 -1.72 9.80 -16.68
N VAL A 133 -1.46 11.03 -16.21
CA VAL A 133 -1.67 11.44 -14.80
C VAL A 133 -1.02 10.47 -13.80
N GLY A 134 0.16 9.95 -14.15
CA GLY A 134 0.94 9.00 -13.34
C GLY A 134 0.51 7.53 -13.45
N VAL A 135 -0.61 7.22 -14.09
CA VAL A 135 -1.08 5.84 -14.31
C VAL A 135 -0.51 5.31 -15.62
N LEU A 136 0.07 4.10 -15.59
CA LEU A 136 0.58 3.42 -16.78
C LEU A 136 -0.57 2.75 -17.53
N LEU A 137 -0.81 3.18 -18.76
CA LEU A 137 -1.76 2.57 -19.69
C LEU A 137 -1.00 1.66 -20.65
N ASN A 138 -1.54 0.49 -20.95
CA ASN A 138 -0.98 -0.47 -21.91
C ASN A 138 -2.06 -0.86 -22.92
N SER A 139 -1.78 -0.67 -24.20
CA SER A 139 -2.74 -0.88 -25.29
C SER A 139 -3.08 -2.35 -25.54
N ASN A 140 -2.25 -3.28 -25.05
CA ASN A 140 -2.52 -4.72 -25.04
C ASN A 140 -3.26 -5.18 -23.77
N LEU A 141 -3.64 -4.25 -22.89
CA LEU A 141 -4.22 -4.55 -21.57
C LEU A 141 -3.33 -5.45 -20.70
N ASN A 142 -2.02 -5.45 -20.97
CA ASN A 142 -1.06 -6.20 -20.18
C ASN A 142 -0.76 -5.46 -18.86
N SER A 143 -1.07 -6.11 -17.74
CA SER A 143 -0.87 -5.61 -16.37
C SER A 143 0.53 -5.87 -15.81
N MET A 144 1.32 -6.76 -16.41
CA MET A 144 2.60 -7.23 -15.87
C MET A 144 3.63 -6.10 -15.76
N ASP A 145 3.75 -5.23 -16.76
CA ASP A 145 4.71 -4.12 -16.73
C ASP A 145 4.44 -3.15 -15.58
N ARG A 146 3.16 -2.84 -15.35
CA ARG A 146 2.70 -2.04 -14.21
C ARG A 146 3.06 -2.72 -12.89
N THR A 147 2.81 -4.02 -12.78
CA THR A 147 3.13 -4.80 -11.58
C THR A 147 4.64 -4.84 -11.30
N LEU A 148 5.46 -5.10 -12.31
CA LEU A 148 6.93 -5.08 -12.20
C LEU A 148 7.43 -3.68 -11.84
N GLN A 149 6.84 -2.63 -12.39
CA GLN A 149 7.18 -1.27 -12.02
C GLN A 149 6.83 -0.98 -10.56
N ALA A 150 5.63 -1.33 -10.09
CA ALA A 150 5.23 -1.17 -8.70
C ALA A 150 6.20 -1.90 -7.75
N CYS A 151 6.57 -3.13 -8.10
CA CYS A 151 7.58 -3.90 -7.37
C CYS A 151 8.94 -3.21 -7.30
N ARG A 152 9.42 -2.66 -8.42
CA ARG A 152 10.69 -1.92 -8.49
C ARG A 152 10.63 -0.64 -7.64
N THR A 153 9.56 0.15 -7.78
CA THR A 153 9.35 1.39 -7.02
C THR A 153 9.27 1.11 -5.52
N LEU A 154 8.56 0.06 -5.10
CA LEU A 154 8.45 -0.32 -3.69
C LEU A 154 9.83 -0.63 -3.10
N ARG A 155 10.61 -1.47 -3.79
CA ARG A 155 11.96 -1.87 -3.34
C ARG A 155 12.94 -0.70 -3.38
N SER A 156 12.99 0.04 -4.48
CA SER A 156 13.97 1.13 -4.66
C SER A 156 13.73 2.28 -3.68
N SER A 157 12.46 2.65 -3.44
CA SER A 157 12.12 3.69 -2.47
C SER A 157 12.45 3.25 -1.04
N ALA A 158 12.13 2.00 -0.66
CA ALA A 158 12.49 1.47 0.65
C ALA A 158 14.00 1.41 0.85
N LEU A 159 14.74 0.93 -0.16
CA LEU A 159 16.20 0.91 -0.13
C LEU A 159 16.82 2.31 -0.03
N GLY A 160 16.26 3.29 -0.74
CA GLY A 160 16.68 4.68 -0.64
C GLY A 160 16.53 5.22 0.78
N LEU A 161 15.39 4.93 1.44
CA LEU A 161 15.17 5.31 2.83
C LEU A 161 16.11 4.59 3.79
N ILE A 162 16.28 3.27 3.65
CA ILE A 162 17.19 2.47 4.49
C ILE A 162 18.62 3.00 4.39
N LYS A 163 19.09 3.28 3.17
CA LYS A 163 20.42 3.87 2.93
C LYS A 163 20.56 5.29 3.50
N SER A 164 19.45 6.01 3.67
CA SER A 164 19.42 7.36 4.25
C SER A 164 19.30 7.34 5.79
N GLY A 165 19.39 6.18 6.43
CA GLY A 165 19.33 6.05 7.89
C GLY A 165 18.00 5.54 8.44
N LEU A 166 17.04 5.13 7.59
CA LEU A 166 15.84 4.40 8.01
C LEU A 166 16.18 2.93 8.36
N HIS A 167 17.04 2.76 9.36
CA HIS A 167 17.52 1.46 9.81
C HIS A 167 16.99 1.14 11.22
N PRO A 168 16.60 -0.11 11.50
CA PRO A 168 16.07 -0.52 12.80
C PRO A 168 17.06 -0.39 13.96
N SER A 169 18.33 -0.07 13.71
CA SER A 169 19.30 0.23 14.78
C SER A 169 19.30 1.70 15.22
N VAL A 170 18.61 2.58 14.49
CA VAL A 170 18.62 4.04 14.71
C VAL A 170 17.22 4.57 14.99
N ILE A 171 16.22 4.05 14.28
CA ILE A 171 14.84 4.55 14.32
C ILE A 171 13.90 3.44 14.78
N SER A 172 12.97 3.78 15.67
CA SER A 172 11.91 2.85 16.11
C SER A 172 11.14 2.27 14.94
N ILE A 173 10.81 0.98 15.02
CA ILE A 173 10.15 0.29 13.91
C ILE A 173 8.74 0.83 13.63
N ASP A 174 8.05 1.38 14.64
CA ASP A 174 6.77 2.09 14.46
C ASP A 174 6.94 3.27 13.50
N THR A 175 8.02 4.04 13.69
CA THR A 175 8.34 5.18 12.81
C THR A 175 8.74 4.71 11.42
N CYS A 176 9.58 3.67 11.32
CA CYS A 176 9.94 3.05 10.03
C CYS A 176 8.70 2.56 9.26
N ASN A 177 7.80 1.86 9.94
CA ASN A 177 6.54 1.36 9.41
C ASN A 177 5.69 2.51 8.83
N ARG A 178 5.49 3.59 9.61
CA ARG A 178 4.73 4.77 9.17
C ARG A 178 5.34 5.44 7.95
N ILE A 179 6.66 5.68 7.96
CA ILE A 179 7.36 6.33 6.84
C ILE A 179 7.25 5.47 5.57
N VAL A 180 7.47 4.16 5.67
CA VAL A 180 7.41 3.26 4.51
C VAL A 180 6.00 3.18 3.94
N ARG A 181 4.97 3.14 4.79
CA ARG A 181 3.57 3.21 4.33
C ARG A 181 3.25 4.55 3.66
N GLN A 182 3.74 5.67 4.20
CA GLN A 182 3.45 7.00 3.67
C GLN A 182 4.23 7.35 2.41
N VAL A 183 5.44 6.80 2.23
CA VAL A 183 6.34 7.16 1.12
C VAL A 183 6.44 6.04 0.09
N CYS A 184 6.68 4.81 0.51
CA CYS A 184 6.93 3.71 -0.42
C CYS A 184 5.63 3.16 -1.00
N PHE A 185 4.62 2.88 -0.15
CA PHE A 185 3.35 2.33 -0.62
C PHE A 185 2.58 3.33 -1.48
N THR A 186 2.58 4.61 -1.10
CA THR A 186 1.92 5.67 -1.89
C THR A 186 2.53 5.82 -3.28
N LYS A 187 3.85 5.67 -3.42
CA LYS A 187 4.53 5.68 -4.73
C LYS A 187 4.31 4.39 -5.52
N ALA A 188 4.44 3.24 -4.88
CA ALA A 188 4.40 1.94 -5.56
C ALA A 188 2.97 1.55 -6.01
N PHE A 189 1.98 1.85 -5.18
CA PHE A 189 0.58 1.52 -5.41
C PHE A 189 -0.23 2.75 -5.84
N PHE A 190 0.42 3.74 -6.44
CA PHE A 190 -0.28 4.88 -7.02
C PHE A 190 -1.24 4.41 -8.11
N GLY A 191 -2.52 4.80 -7.99
CA GLY A 191 -3.57 4.41 -8.94
C GLY A 191 -3.96 2.92 -8.88
N CYS A 192 -3.63 2.20 -7.80
CA CYS A 192 -3.96 0.78 -7.67
C CYS A 192 -5.47 0.49 -7.64
N GLU A 193 -6.28 1.50 -7.34
CA GLU A 193 -7.75 1.45 -7.46
C GLU A 193 -8.23 1.14 -8.88
N LEU A 194 -7.42 1.41 -9.91
CA LEU A 194 -7.74 1.14 -11.32
C LEU A 194 -7.13 -0.18 -11.81
N TRP A 195 -6.45 -0.93 -10.94
CA TRP A 195 -5.76 -2.14 -11.36
C TRP A 195 -6.71 -3.32 -11.50
N THR A 196 -7.23 -3.53 -12.70
CA THR A 196 -8.15 -4.63 -12.99
C THR A 196 -7.38 -5.91 -13.33
N GLU A 197 -8.03 -7.06 -13.15
CA GLU A 197 -7.57 -8.38 -13.64
C GLU A 197 -6.17 -8.79 -13.16
N ILE A 198 -5.83 -8.46 -11.91
CA ILE A 198 -4.55 -8.84 -11.32
C ILE A 198 -4.50 -10.36 -11.19
N THR A 199 -3.52 -10.98 -11.86
CA THR A 199 -3.32 -12.43 -11.81
C THR A 199 -2.68 -12.87 -10.49
N ASN A 200 -2.84 -14.14 -10.11
CA ASN A 200 -2.16 -14.72 -8.95
C ASN A 200 -0.63 -14.57 -9.04
N THR A 201 -0.06 -14.69 -10.24
CA THR A 201 1.36 -14.47 -10.48
C THR A 201 1.79 -13.05 -10.13
N GLU A 202 0.99 -12.05 -10.51
CA GLU A 202 1.25 -10.65 -10.18
C GLU A 202 1.10 -10.37 -8.68
N ILE A 203 0.08 -10.92 -8.03
CA ILE A 203 -0.09 -10.83 -6.57
C ILE A 203 1.15 -11.37 -5.87
N LEU A 204 1.63 -12.57 -6.26
CA LEU A 204 2.85 -13.17 -5.69
C LEU A 204 4.09 -12.30 -5.89
N LEU A 205 4.22 -11.59 -7.03
CA LEU A 205 5.32 -10.66 -7.27
C LEU A 205 5.25 -9.44 -6.33
N LEU A 206 4.06 -8.85 -6.17
CA LEU A 206 3.80 -7.72 -5.28
C LEU A 206 4.07 -8.11 -3.82
N GLU A 207 3.58 -9.27 -3.40
CA GLU A 207 3.84 -9.79 -2.07
C GLU A 207 5.33 -10.05 -1.85
N ARG A 208 6.06 -10.61 -2.82
CA ARG A 208 7.51 -10.77 -2.73
C ARG A 208 8.23 -9.42 -2.58
N ALA A 209 7.74 -8.36 -3.21
CA ALA A 209 8.28 -7.01 -3.04
C ALA A 209 7.98 -6.45 -1.65
N GLN A 210 6.74 -6.59 -1.19
CA GLN A 210 6.34 -6.19 0.16
C GLN A 210 7.14 -6.91 1.24
N ARG A 211 7.28 -8.24 1.14
CA ARG A 211 8.01 -9.09 2.09
C ARG A 211 9.48 -8.68 2.20
N TYR A 212 10.10 -8.34 1.07
CA TYR A 212 11.46 -7.81 1.05
C TYR A 212 11.58 -6.54 1.89
N VAL A 213 10.67 -5.59 1.68
CA VAL A 213 10.65 -4.34 2.46
C VAL A 213 10.37 -4.61 3.93
N CYS A 214 9.36 -5.44 4.23
CA CYS A 214 8.92 -5.79 5.58
C CYS A 214 10.05 -6.41 6.42
N LYS A 215 10.85 -7.30 5.83
CA LYS A 215 12.05 -7.88 6.46
C LYS A 215 13.16 -6.85 6.64
N SER A 216 13.41 -6.04 5.61
CA SER A 216 14.49 -5.07 5.61
C SER A 216 14.32 -4.00 6.69
N ILE A 217 13.08 -3.51 6.87
CA ILE A 217 12.82 -2.47 7.88
C ILE A 217 12.91 -3.02 9.30
N GLN A 218 12.59 -4.30 9.52
CA GLN A 218 12.68 -4.97 10.82
C GLN A 218 14.09 -5.51 11.12
N GLY A 219 14.97 -5.58 10.13
CA GLY A 219 16.29 -6.19 10.27
C GLY A 219 16.22 -7.70 10.48
N LEU A 220 15.18 -8.36 9.94
CA LEU A 220 14.98 -9.80 10.08
C LEU A 220 15.67 -10.59 8.95
N PRO A 221 16.10 -11.85 9.21
CA PRO A 221 16.70 -12.71 8.20
C PRO A 221 15.88 -12.86 6.91
N ARG A 222 16.57 -13.10 5.79
CA ARG A 222 15.90 -13.27 4.48
C ARG A 222 15.02 -14.52 4.45
N GLN A 223 15.36 -15.53 5.23
CA GLN A 223 14.68 -16.81 5.33
C GLN A 223 13.43 -16.76 6.22
N THR A 224 13.29 -15.73 7.06
CA THR A 224 12.14 -15.62 7.98
C THR A 224 10.81 -15.69 7.22
N ARG A 225 9.83 -16.43 7.74
CA ARG A 225 8.57 -16.62 7.02
C ARG A 225 7.77 -15.32 6.91
N SER A 226 7.11 -15.15 5.78
CA SER A 226 6.52 -13.88 5.36
C SER A 226 5.34 -13.43 6.21
N ASP A 227 4.44 -14.34 6.58
CA ASP A 227 3.23 -13.97 7.32
C ASP A 227 3.53 -13.62 8.79
N MET A 228 4.58 -14.21 9.38
CA MET A 228 5.09 -13.81 10.70
C MET A 228 5.60 -12.37 10.66
N VAL A 229 6.43 -12.04 9.66
CA VAL A 229 7.04 -10.72 9.49
C VAL A 229 5.96 -9.64 9.28
N ASN A 230 4.93 -9.93 8.50
CA ASN A 230 3.79 -9.03 8.32
C ASN A 230 2.99 -8.85 9.63
N ALA A 231 2.71 -9.93 10.36
CA ALA A 231 1.95 -9.89 11.61
C ALA A 231 2.64 -9.04 12.68
N LEU A 232 3.96 -9.12 12.82
CA LEU A 232 4.75 -8.37 13.81
C LEU A 232 4.62 -6.84 13.73
N ILE A 233 4.20 -6.31 12.58
CA ILE A 233 4.03 -4.86 12.36
C ILE A 233 2.62 -4.50 11.87
N GLY A 234 1.67 -5.44 11.92
CA GLY A 234 0.28 -5.24 11.51
C GLY A 234 0.10 -4.94 10.01
N TRP A 235 0.92 -5.56 9.14
CA TRP A 235 0.79 -5.41 7.69
C TRP A 235 -0.19 -6.44 7.12
N LYS A 236 -1.16 -5.95 6.36
CA LYS A 236 -2.02 -6.77 5.49
C LYS A 236 -1.23 -7.21 4.26
N SER A 237 -1.70 -8.22 3.56
CA SER A 237 -1.21 -8.60 2.24
C SER A 237 -1.27 -7.44 1.24
N ALA A 238 -0.46 -7.53 0.17
CA ALA A 238 -0.48 -6.53 -0.89
C ALA A 238 -1.85 -6.51 -1.61
N GLU A 239 -2.47 -7.67 -1.75
CA GLU A 239 -3.80 -7.84 -2.32
C GLU A 239 -4.85 -7.12 -1.47
N SER A 240 -4.92 -7.40 -0.16
CA SER A 240 -5.88 -6.73 0.74
C SER A 240 -5.67 -5.22 0.81
N TYR A 241 -4.42 -4.74 0.70
CA TYR A 241 -4.17 -3.31 0.59
C TYR A 241 -4.76 -2.72 -0.70
N ILE A 242 -4.58 -3.37 -1.85
CA ILE A 242 -5.14 -2.93 -3.13
C ILE A 242 -6.67 -2.99 -3.11
N ASP A 243 -7.25 -4.05 -2.56
CA ASP A 243 -8.70 -4.22 -2.44
C ASP A 243 -9.31 -3.15 -1.55
N GLU A 244 -8.70 -2.85 -0.39
CA GLU A 244 -9.14 -1.74 0.47
C GLU A 244 -9.15 -0.42 -0.31
N ARG A 245 -8.14 -0.17 -1.15
CA ARG A 245 -8.08 1.05 -1.99
C ARG A 245 -9.18 1.08 -3.06
N LYS A 246 -9.46 -0.05 -3.70
CA LYS A 246 -10.56 -0.19 -4.68
C LYS A 246 -11.93 0.01 -4.04
N LEU A 247 -12.19 -0.60 -2.89
CA LEU A 247 -13.43 -0.43 -2.14
C LEU A 247 -13.62 1.02 -1.68
N LEU A 248 -12.56 1.69 -1.20
CA LEU A 248 -12.64 3.11 -0.85
C LEU A 248 -12.86 4.00 -2.08
N PHE A 249 -12.37 3.61 -3.25
CA PHE A 249 -12.63 4.30 -4.51
C PHE A 249 -14.09 4.10 -4.97
N LEU A 250 -14.64 2.89 -4.85
CA LEU A 250 -16.06 2.61 -5.07
C LEU A 250 -16.96 3.54 -4.26
N GLY A 251 -16.71 3.66 -2.95
CA GLY A 251 -17.49 4.55 -2.10
C GLY A 251 -17.43 6.01 -2.53
N LYS A 252 -16.29 6.47 -3.06
CA LYS A 252 -16.20 7.82 -3.64
C LYS A 252 -17.04 7.94 -4.91
N LEU A 253 -16.96 6.97 -5.83
CA LEU A 253 -17.74 6.98 -7.07
C LEU A 253 -19.24 7.02 -6.81
N VAL A 254 -19.73 6.19 -5.89
CA VAL A 254 -21.15 6.14 -5.50
C VAL A 254 -21.62 7.46 -4.89
N LEU A 255 -20.78 8.10 -4.07
CA LEU A 255 -21.12 9.35 -3.37
C LEU A 255 -20.84 10.63 -4.18
N MET A 256 -20.33 10.52 -5.41
CA MET A 256 -20.23 11.68 -6.32
C MET A 256 -21.62 12.24 -6.66
N LYS A 257 -21.68 13.49 -7.14
CA LYS A 257 -22.93 14.06 -7.67
C LYS A 257 -23.33 13.33 -8.96
N ASP A 258 -24.63 13.17 -9.18
CA ASP A 258 -25.18 12.45 -10.36
C ASP A 258 -24.90 13.15 -11.69
N SER A 259 -24.62 14.46 -11.65
CA SER A 259 -24.19 15.24 -12.81
C SER A 259 -22.75 14.96 -13.24
N MET A 260 -21.96 14.23 -12.45
CA MET A 260 -20.56 13.96 -12.74
C MET A 260 -20.43 12.80 -13.72
N LEU A 261 -19.76 13.07 -14.84
CA LEU A 261 -19.50 12.10 -15.90
C LEU A 261 -18.95 10.74 -15.39
N PRO A 262 -17.95 10.67 -14.48
CA PRO A 262 -17.47 9.39 -13.95
C PRO A 262 -18.55 8.57 -13.24
N LYS A 263 -19.47 9.22 -12.51
CA LYS A 263 -20.56 8.53 -11.81
C LYS A 263 -21.59 7.99 -12.81
N GLN A 264 -21.95 8.78 -13.80
CA GLN A 264 -22.88 8.36 -14.85
C GLN A 264 -22.36 7.12 -15.59
N ILE A 265 -21.12 7.17 -16.08
CA ILE A 265 -20.47 6.03 -16.74
C ILE A 265 -20.41 4.81 -15.81
N PHE A 266 -20.02 5.02 -14.56
CA PHE A 266 -19.94 3.95 -13.57
C PHE A 266 -21.30 3.27 -13.34
N LEU A 267 -22.37 4.04 -13.14
CA LEU A 267 -23.72 3.50 -12.93
C LEU A 267 -24.25 2.79 -14.18
N THR A 268 -24.07 3.37 -15.36
CA THR A 268 -24.44 2.73 -16.63
C THR A 268 -23.77 1.36 -16.76
N ARG A 269 -22.44 1.30 -16.59
CA ARG A 269 -21.69 0.05 -16.70
C ARG A 269 -22.05 -0.95 -15.58
N ALA A 270 -22.34 -0.47 -14.37
CA ALA A 270 -22.80 -1.31 -13.27
C ALA A 270 -24.17 -1.94 -13.55
N MET A 271 -25.11 -1.18 -14.13
CA MET A 271 -26.42 -1.71 -14.52
C MET A 271 -26.31 -2.72 -15.66
N GLU A 272 -25.52 -2.42 -16.69
CA GLU A 272 -25.25 -3.36 -17.79
C GLU A 272 -24.64 -4.67 -17.28
N PHE A 273 -23.80 -4.62 -16.24
CA PHE A 273 -23.27 -5.80 -15.57
C PHE A 273 -24.35 -6.56 -14.79
N LYS A 274 -25.11 -5.87 -13.93
CA LYS A 274 -26.17 -6.46 -13.08
C LYS A 274 -27.23 -7.21 -13.90
N TYR A 275 -27.60 -6.68 -15.06
CA TYR A 275 -28.62 -7.27 -15.94
C TYR A 275 -28.04 -8.16 -17.05
N ASN A 276 -26.74 -8.49 -16.99
CA ASN A 276 -26.06 -9.32 -18.00
C ASN A 276 -26.29 -8.86 -19.45
N CYS A 277 -26.36 -7.54 -19.67
CA CYS A 277 -26.58 -6.97 -21.00
C CYS A 277 -25.41 -7.29 -21.97
N VAL A 278 -24.24 -7.62 -21.44
CA VAL A 278 -23.04 -7.99 -22.20
C VAL A 278 -22.44 -9.28 -21.63
N LYS A 279 -22.23 -10.29 -22.48
CA LYS A 279 -21.77 -11.64 -22.08
C LYS A 279 -20.38 -11.68 -21.45
N HIS A 280 -19.47 -10.82 -21.90
CA HIS A 280 -18.09 -10.76 -21.42
C HIS A 280 -17.74 -9.34 -21.05
N GLN A 281 -17.79 -9.03 -19.76
CA GLN A 281 -17.37 -7.74 -19.24
C GLN A 281 -16.03 -7.89 -18.54
N LEU A 282 -15.11 -6.98 -18.85
CA LEU A 282 -13.80 -6.87 -18.20
C LEU A 282 -13.67 -5.48 -17.56
N GLY A 283 -12.65 -5.31 -16.73
CA GLY A 283 -12.36 -4.02 -16.09
C GLY A 283 -12.91 -3.89 -14.67
N PHE A 284 -13.21 -2.64 -14.28
CA PHE A 284 -13.44 -2.27 -12.88
C PHE A 284 -14.72 -2.89 -12.28
N ILE A 285 -15.82 -2.96 -13.04
CA ILE A 285 -17.11 -3.44 -12.51
C ILE A 285 -17.10 -4.93 -12.12
N PRO A 286 -16.67 -5.87 -12.98
CA PRO A 286 -16.56 -7.27 -12.59
C PRO A 286 -15.58 -7.49 -11.43
N ASP A 287 -14.47 -6.74 -11.43
CA ASP A 287 -13.43 -6.86 -10.41
C ASP A 287 -13.92 -6.37 -9.04
N ILE A 288 -14.58 -5.21 -8.98
CA ILE A 288 -15.12 -4.70 -7.72
C ILE A 288 -16.26 -5.58 -7.18
N HIS A 289 -17.10 -6.16 -8.06
CA HIS A 289 -18.12 -7.12 -7.66
C HIS A 289 -17.49 -8.36 -7.01
N ARG A 290 -16.44 -8.93 -7.62
CA ARG A 290 -15.69 -10.05 -7.03
C ARG A 290 -15.12 -9.68 -5.65
N ILE A 291 -14.54 -8.49 -5.51
CA ILE A 291 -13.98 -8.01 -4.25
C ILE A 291 -15.08 -7.85 -3.18
N LEU A 292 -16.23 -7.24 -3.53
CA LEU A 292 -17.36 -7.10 -2.61
C LEU A 292 -17.84 -8.45 -2.08
N VAL A 293 -17.94 -9.46 -2.95
CA VAL A 293 -18.26 -10.85 -2.56
C VAL A 293 -17.19 -11.43 -1.62
N ASN A 294 -15.90 -11.26 -1.95
CA ASN A 294 -14.79 -11.77 -1.12
C ASN A 294 -14.80 -11.21 0.30
N TYR A 295 -15.19 -9.94 0.47
CA TYR A 295 -15.28 -9.28 1.78
C TYR A 295 -16.70 -9.25 2.36
N ARG A 296 -17.67 -9.95 1.74
CA ARG A 296 -19.07 -10.05 2.17
C ARG A 296 -19.76 -8.68 2.37
N LEU A 297 -19.48 -7.74 1.48
CA LEU A 297 -20.03 -6.39 1.49
C LEU A 297 -21.21 -6.27 0.53
N SER A 298 -22.42 -6.06 1.06
CA SER A 298 -23.67 -5.97 0.27
C SER A 298 -24.20 -4.54 0.11
N ASP A 299 -23.50 -3.53 0.64
CA ASP A 299 -23.94 -2.12 0.59
C ASP A 299 -24.11 -1.62 -0.84
N PHE A 300 -23.27 -2.09 -1.78
CA PHE A 300 -23.37 -1.69 -3.18
C PHE A 300 -24.61 -2.27 -3.87
N ASP A 301 -24.94 -3.54 -3.63
CA ASP A 301 -26.15 -4.16 -4.18
C ASP A 301 -27.42 -3.52 -3.59
N THR A 302 -27.36 -3.17 -2.31
CA THR A 302 -28.39 -2.41 -1.61
C THR A 302 -28.57 -1.04 -2.26
N TYR A 303 -27.48 -0.32 -2.54
CA TYR A 303 -27.52 0.95 -3.26
C TYR A 303 -28.11 0.81 -4.67
N LEU A 304 -27.71 -0.20 -5.43
CA LEU A 304 -28.26 -0.44 -6.77
C LEU A 304 -29.75 -0.78 -6.76
N SER A 305 -30.33 -1.13 -5.62
CA SER A 305 -31.76 -1.51 -5.50
C SER A 305 -32.60 -0.43 -4.80
N THR A 306 -32.01 0.34 -3.89
CA THR A 306 -32.73 1.30 -3.03
C THR A 306 -32.29 2.75 -3.21
N GLY A 307 -31.15 2.99 -3.87
CA GLY A 307 -30.48 4.28 -3.93
C GLY A 307 -29.77 4.69 -2.61
N HIS A 308 -29.88 3.89 -1.54
CA HIS A 308 -29.26 4.20 -0.26
C HIS A 308 -27.84 3.62 -0.18
N PHE A 309 -26.85 4.46 0.13
CA PHE A 309 -25.47 4.06 0.42
C PHE A 309 -25.00 4.75 1.70
N PRO A 310 -24.18 4.08 2.55
CA PRO A 310 -23.64 4.69 3.76
C PRO A 310 -22.82 5.95 3.45
N THR A 311 -22.70 6.85 4.44
CA THR A 311 -21.78 7.99 4.34
C THR A 311 -20.34 7.51 4.11
N TYR A 312 -19.49 8.34 3.52
CA TYR A 312 -18.10 7.95 3.25
C TYR A 312 -17.34 7.52 4.51
N ILE A 313 -17.64 8.14 5.66
CA ILE A 313 -17.02 7.80 6.95
C ILE A 313 -17.46 6.40 7.41
N GLN A 314 -18.77 6.12 7.33
CA GLN A 314 -19.32 4.80 7.66
C GLN A 314 -18.76 3.74 6.72
N TRP A 315 -18.81 3.97 5.40
CA TRP A 315 -18.26 3.07 4.39
C TRP A 315 -16.78 2.76 4.63
N LYS A 316 -15.97 3.80 4.89
CA LYS A 316 -14.55 3.63 5.20
C LYS A 316 -14.32 2.76 6.45
N LYS A 317 -15.17 2.89 7.47
CA LYS A 317 -15.10 2.04 8.67
C LYS A 317 -15.48 0.59 8.32
N THR A 318 -16.59 0.39 7.63
CA THR A 318 -17.06 -0.93 7.19
C THR A 318 -16.00 -1.67 6.37
N VAL A 319 -15.44 -1.01 5.35
CA VAL A 319 -14.38 -1.58 4.51
C VAL A 319 -13.16 -1.98 5.34
N LYS A 320 -12.70 -1.11 6.24
CA LYS A 320 -11.52 -1.40 7.06
C LYS A 320 -11.73 -2.59 7.99
N VAL A 321 -12.90 -2.71 8.59
CA VAL A 321 -13.28 -3.81 9.47
C VAL A 321 -13.37 -5.11 8.65
N ALA A 322 -14.15 -5.12 7.56
CA ALA A 322 -14.32 -6.31 6.73
C ALA A 322 -12.98 -6.83 6.18
N VAL A 323 -12.13 -5.95 5.65
CA VAL A 323 -10.80 -6.35 5.16
C VAL A 323 -9.92 -6.88 6.29
N GLN A 324 -9.98 -6.29 7.48
CA GLN A 324 -9.20 -6.75 8.64
C GLN A 324 -9.66 -8.13 9.12
N GLU A 325 -10.97 -8.36 9.23
CA GLU A 325 -11.55 -9.62 9.67
C GLU A 325 -11.27 -10.76 8.68
N THR A 326 -11.38 -10.50 7.37
CA THR A 326 -11.03 -11.47 6.33
C THR A 326 -9.55 -11.82 6.39
N GLU A 327 -8.66 -10.83 6.49
CA GLU A 327 -7.22 -11.07 6.58
C GLU A 327 -6.85 -11.86 7.84
N GLU A 328 -7.47 -11.54 8.98
CA GLU A 328 -7.27 -12.29 10.22
C GLU A 328 -7.79 -13.73 10.12
N SER A 329 -8.94 -13.94 9.48
CA SER A 329 -9.49 -15.28 9.25
C SER A 329 -8.56 -16.12 8.36
N LEU A 330 -8.05 -15.54 7.27
CA LEU A 330 -7.07 -16.18 6.39
C LEU A 330 -5.75 -16.46 7.10
N TRP A 331 -5.31 -15.55 7.97
CA TRP A 331 -4.10 -15.74 8.77
C TRP A 331 -4.30 -16.90 9.76
N ARG A 332 -5.41 -16.92 10.52
CA ARG A 332 -5.73 -17.99 11.47
C ARG A 332 -5.77 -19.36 10.78
N PHE A 333 -6.47 -19.46 9.65
CA PHE A 333 -6.55 -20.69 8.87
C PHE A 333 -5.15 -21.19 8.45
N ARG A 334 -4.31 -20.31 7.88
CA ARG A 334 -2.93 -20.66 7.51
C ARG A 334 -2.11 -21.12 8.72
N THR A 335 -2.22 -20.42 9.84
CA THR A 335 -1.45 -20.75 11.06
C THR A 335 -1.88 -22.04 11.75
N GLN A 336 -3.11 -22.51 11.54
CA GLN A 336 -3.60 -23.77 12.10
C GLN A 336 -3.10 -24.98 11.32
N ILE A 337 -2.91 -24.84 10.01
CA ILE A 337 -2.51 -25.95 9.12
C ILE A 337 -1.01 -26.21 9.19
N ASP A 338 -0.22 -25.14 9.26
CA ASP A 338 1.23 -25.20 9.17
C ASP A 338 1.86 -25.27 10.57
N LYS A 339 2.49 -26.42 10.87
CA LYS A 339 3.12 -26.71 12.16
C LYS A 339 4.12 -25.62 12.58
N ASP A 340 4.84 -25.00 11.65
CA ASP A 340 5.82 -23.95 11.96
C ASP A 340 5.18 -22.68 12.55
N PHE A 341 3.86 -22.50 12.42
CA PHE A 341 3.13 -21.40 13.09
C PHE A 341 2.69 -21.72 14.51
N LYS A 342 2.66 -22.99 14.93
CA LYS A 342 2.00 -23.40 16.18
C LYS A 342 2.53 -22.65 17.40
N PHE A 343 3.82 -22.36 17.47
CA PHE A 343 4.39 -21.56 18.56
C PHE A 343 4.15 -20.06 18.35
N PHE A 344 4.37 -19.55 17.13
CA PHE A 344 4.21 -18.13 16.83
C PHE A 344 2.79 -17.62 17.07
N SER A 345 1.77 -18.45 16.81
CA SER A 345 0.37 -18.10 17.05
C SER A 345 0.03 -17.88 18.52
N ARG A 346 0.84 -18.43 19.45
CA ARG A 346 0.74 -18.13 20.89
C ARG A 346 1.37 -16.79 21.25
N ILE A 347 2.44 -16.39 20.54
CA ILE A 347 3.15 -15.13 20.78
C ILE A 347 2.33 -13.95 20.26
N HIS A 348 1.95 -13.99 18.98
CA HIS A 348 1.42 -12.82 18.29
C HIS A 348 0.32 -13.20 17.29
N THR A 349 -0.63 -12.28 17.12
CA THR A 349 -1.68 -12.39 16.10
C THR A 349 -1.66 -11.13 15.25
N LEU A 350 -2.15 -11.23 14.01
CA LEU A 350 -2.23 -10.07 13.12
C LEU A 350 -3.05 -8.91 13.72
N SER A 351 -4.10 -9.23 14.49
CA SER A 351 -4.98 -8.26 15.16
C SER A 351 -4.30 -7.46 16.27
N LYS A 352 -3.22 -7.98 16.88
CA LYS A 352 -2.45 -7.26 17.90
C LYS A 352 -1.65 -6.08 17.32
N GLY A 353 -1.53 -5.97 16.00
CA GLY A 353 -0.82 -4.86 15.36
C GLY A 353 0.70 -4.98 15.53
N LEU A 354 1.34 -3.96 16.11
CA LEU A 354 2.78 -4.03 16.40
C LEU A 354 3.05 -4.98 17.57
N HIS A 355 4.08 -5.81 17.43
CA HIS A 355 4.58 -6.63 18.53
C HIS A 355 4.93 -5.76 19.76
N PRO A 356 4.63 -6.17 21.00
CA PRO A 356 4.87 -5.33 22.18
C PRO A 356 6.33 -4.89 22.35
N ALA A 357 7.32 -5.72 22.00
CA ALA A 357 8.73 -5.32 21.97
C ALA A 357 9.01 -4.11 21.03
N TRP A 358 8.26 -3.99 19.94
CA TRP A 358 8.33 -2.86 19.01
C TRP A 358 7.66 -1.60 19.53
N THR A 359 6.57 -1.76 20.27
CA THR A 359 5.95 -0.64 20.98
C THR A 359 6.85 -0.14 22.12
N PHE A 360 7.51 -1.06 22.82
CA PHE A 360 8.45 -0.74 23.90
C PHE A 360 9.68 0.03 23.39
N SER A 361 10.28 -0.37 22.26
CA SER A 361 11.46 0.31 21.70
C SER A 361 11.19 1.77 21.29
N ARG A 362 9.92 2.14 21.06
CA ARG A 362 9.53 3.53 20.82
C ARG A 362 9.74 4.41 22.06
N LYS A 363 9.41 3.90 23.26
CA LYS A 363 9.63 4.59 24.54
C LYS A 363 11.08 4.42 25.04
N HIS A 364 11.78 3.36 24.61
CA HIS A 364 13.13 3.03 25.04
C HIS A 364 14.10 2.78 23.87
N PRO A 365 14.54 3.84 23.15
CA PRO A 365 15.36 3.69 21.94
C PRO A 365 16.70 2.98 22.15
N LEU A 366 17.29 3.08 23.35
CA LEU A 366 18.55 2.41 23.69
C LEU A 366 18.45 0.88 23.74
N LEU A 367 17.22 0.34 23.81
CA LEU A 367 16.95 -1.09 23.87
C LEU A 367 16.49 -1.69 22.53
N ILE A 368 16.63 -0.94 21.43
CA ILE A 368 16.08 -1.34 20.12
C ILE A 368 16.70 -2.63 19.58
N GLU A 369 18.00 -2.84 19.82
CA GLU A 369 18.72 -4.04 19.39
C GLU A 369 18.24 -5.29 20.15
N GLN A 370 17.98 -5.13 21.45
CA GLN A 370 17.43 -6.17 22.31
C GLN A 370 15.99 -6.50 21.88
N CYS A 371 15.15 -5.49 21.64
CA CYS A 371 13.81 -5.69 21.09
C CYS A 371 13.85 -6.45 19.75
N ARG A 372 14.78 -6.10 18.85
CA ARG A 372 14.96 -6.81 17.57
C ARG A 372 15.34 -8.25 17.78
N PHE A 373 16.24 -8.51 18.73
CA PHE A 373 16.65 -9.87 19.06
C PHE A 373 15.46 -10.72 19.55
N ILE A 374 14.64 -10.20 20.46
CA ILE A 374 13.41 -10.89 20.91
C ILE A 374 12.48 -11.19 19.74
N VAL A 375 12.22 -10.20 18.88
CA VAL A 375 11.35 -10.39 17.72
C VAL A 375 11.93 -11.43 16.75
N ASN A 376 13.25 -11.47 16.57
CA ASN A 376 13.89 -12.51 15.78
C ASN A 376 13.66 -13.92 16.38
N LEU A 377 13.81 -14.08 17.71
CA LEU A 377 13.53 -15.33 18.42
C LEU A 377 12.06 -15.78 18.27
N CYS A 378 11.13 -14.84 18.21
CA CYS A 378 9.70 -15.13 17.97
C CYS A 378 9.50 -15.82 16.62
N THR A 379 10.29 -15.45 15.61
CA THR A 379 10.14 -15.92 14.23
C THR A 379 10.96 -17.18 13.88
N LEU A 380 11.69 -17.74 14.83
CA LEU A 380 12.44 -18.99 14.60
C LEU A 380 11.47 -20.15 14.35
N THR A 381 11.73 -20.89 13.27
CA THR A 381 11.09 -22.17 13.00
C THR A 381 11.59 -23.18 14.03
N ARG A 382 10.64 -23.84 14.71
CA ARG A 382 10.92 -24.81 15.76
C ARG A 382 10.55 -26.19 15.23
N PRO A 383 11.52 -27.10 15.05
CA PRO A 383 11.20 -28.46 14.64
C PRO A 383 10.38 -29.13 15.75
N TYR A 384 9.19 -29.60 15.42
CA TYR A 384 8.32 -30.35 16.34
C TYR A 384 8.62 -31.85 16.34
N GLU A 385 9.44 -32.31 15.39
CA GLU A 385 9.86 -33.70 15.21
C GLU A 385 11.39 -33.74 15.23
N GLU A 386 11.95 -34.88 15.68
CA GLU A 386 13.39 -35.10 15.82
C GLU A 386 14.20 -34.52 14.64
N PRO A 387 15.30 -33.80 14.93
CA PRO A 387 16.30 -34.27 15.90
C PRO A 387 16.41 -33.43 17.17
N PHE A 388 16.72 -34.12 18.28
CA PHE A 388 17.30 -33.47 19.46
C PHE A 388 18.74 -33.04 19.13
N PHE A 389 19.09 -31.82 19.54
CA PHE A 389 20.42 -31.25 19.37
C PHE A 389 21.20 -31.33 20.66
N LEU A 390 22.52 -31.52 20.58
CA LEU A 390 23.40 -31.48 21.75
C LEU A 390 23.76 -30.03 22.07
N CYS A 391 23.59 -29.61 23.33
CA CYS A 391 24.03 -28.30 23.77
C CYS A 391 25.55 -28.27 23.97
N ASP A 392 26.25 -27.43 23.19
CA ASP A 392 27.71 -27.24 23.31
C ASP A 392 28.14 -26.65 24.67
N LYS A 393 27.20 -26.13 25.47
CA LYS A 393 27.47 -25.47 26.75
C LYS A 393 27.31 -26.42 27.94
N CYS A 394 26.19 -27.15 28.00
CA CYS A 394 25.89 -28.02 29.14
C CYS A 394 25.90 -29.53 28.78
N GLY A 395 26.12 -29.90 27.52
CA GLY A 395 26.17 -31.29 27.07
C GLY A 395 24.84 -32.04 27.11
N ARG A 396 23.70 -31.36 27.26
CA ARG A 396 22.37 -32.00 27.28
C ARG A 396 21.70 -31.93 25.91
N PHE A 397 20.88 -32.93 25.62
CA PHE A 397 20.01 -32.93 24.44
C PHE A 397 18.81 -32.00 24.65
N PHE A 398 18.42 -31.28 23.59
CA PHE A 398 17.26 -30.40 23.59
C PHE A 398 16.55 -30.40 22.21
N GLY A 399 15.25 -30.13 22.19
CA GLY A 399 14.48 -29.99 20.94
C GLY A 399 14.39 -28.54 20.44
N ASP A 400 14.30 -27.57 21.35
CA ASP A 400 14.28 -26.14 21.06
C ASP A 400 15.36 -25.43 21.88
N ILE A 401 16.31 -24.80 21.18
CA ILE A 401 17.44 -24.09 21.81
C ILE A 401 16.96 -22.93 22.70
N THR A 402 15.87 -22.28 22.34
CA THR A 402 15.30 -21.15 23.09
C THR A 402 14.71 -21.63 24.41
N ILE A 403 13.89 -22.69 24.36
CA ILE A 403 13.35 -23.35 25.57
C ILE A 403 14.50 -23.82 26.44
N HIS A 404 15.50 -24.46 25.84
CA HIS A 404 16.65 -24.97 26.58
C HIS A 404 17.40 -23.87 27.32
N ILE A 405 17.84 -22.82 26.62
CA ILE A 405 18.61 -21.72 27.24
C ILE A 405 17.77 -21.01 28.31
N VAL A 406 16.52 -20.67 27.97
CA VAL A 406 15.69 -19.80 28.81
C VAL A 406 15.07 -20.53 29.99
N LEU A 407 14.88 -21.86 29.94
CA LEU A 407 14.17 -22.61 30.99
C LEU A 407 15.00 -23.70 31.67
N SER A 408 15.94 -24.38 31.00
CA SER A 408 16.51 -25.64 31.54
C SER A 408 18.04 -25.82 31.47
N CYS A 409 18.79 -24.99 30.75
CA CYS A 409 20.23 -25.16 30.54
C CYS A 409 21.04 -24.89 31.81
N GLU A 410 21.77 -25.86 32.34
CA GLU A 410 22.49 -25.71 33.62
C GLU A 410 23.52 -24.57 33.60
N THR A 411 24.18 -24.35 32.46
CA THR A 411 25.16 -23.27 32.28
C THR A 411 24.57 -21.88 32.54
N PHE A 412 23.27 -21.71 32.28
CA PHE A 412 22.58 -20.42 32.41
C PHE A 412 21.71 -20.31 33.68
N GLN A 413 21.83 -21.25 34.61
CA GLN A 413 21.00 -21.28 35.83
C GLN A 413 21.06 -19.97 36.62
N SER A 414 22.25 -19.43 36.88
CA SER A 414 22.41 -18.17 37.63
C SER A 414 21.73 -16.97 36.95
N LYS A 415 21.71 -16.93 35.61
CA LYS A 415 21.00 -15.89 34.85
C LYS A 415 19.48 -16.09 34.92
N ARG A 416 19.01 -17.34 34.87
CA ARG A 416 17.57 -17.64 35.03
C ARG A 416 17.06 -17.32 36.41
N ASP A 417 17.81 -17.66 37.46
CA ASP A 417 17.43 -17.37 38.83
C ASP A 417 17.29 -15.86 39.03
N LYS A 418 18.24 -15.08 38.51
CA LYS A 418 18.13 -13.62 38.49
C LYS A 418 16.90 -13.13 37.71
N PHE A 419 16.66 -13.68 36.52
CA PHE A 419 15.49 -13.30 35.73
C PHE A 419 14.18 -13.63 36.47
N TRP A 420 14.15 -14.75 37.20
CA TRP A 420 12.99 -15.13 37.99
C TRP A 420 12.76 -14.18 39.17
N CYS A 421 13.82 -13.74 39.86
CA CYS A 421 13.73 -12.67 40.86
C CYS A 421 13.16 -11.38 40.26
N ASP A 422 13.71 -10.95 39.11
CA ASP A 422 13.22 -9.75 38.42
C ASP A 422 11.72 -9.86 38.07
N LEU A 423 11.22 -11.06 37.72
CA LEU A 423 9.81 -11.29 37.40
C LEU A 423 8.89 -11.26 38.62
N ILE A 424 9.31 -11.87 39.73
CA ILE A 424 8.51 -11.93 40.96
C ILE A 424 8.33 -10.54 41.58
N ASP A 425 9.34 -9.68 41.46
CA ASP A 425 9.33 -8.33 42.05
C ASP A 425 8.44 -7.32 41.29
N ILE A 426 7.91 -7.67 40.12
CA ILE A 426 7.14 -6.74 39.27
C ILE A 426 5.72 -6.52 39.76
N GLY A 427 5.05 -7.58 40.20
CA GLY A 427 3.61 -7.57 40.46
C GLY A 427 3.26 -8.17 41.80
N PRO A 428 1.96 -8.33 42.09
CA PRO A 428 1.52 -8.98 43.31
C PRO A 428 1.86 -10.48 43.29
N ILE A 429 1.78 -11.15 44.44
CA ILE A 429 2.15 -12.57 44.58
C ILE A 429 1.36 -13.47 43.62
N GLU A 430 0.12 -13.10 43.32
CA GLU A 430 -0.76 -13.77 42.36
C GLU A 430 -0.18 -13.76 40.94
N PHE A 431 0.60 -12.74 40.56
CA PHE A 431 1.27 -12.71 39.27
C PHE A 431 2.38 -13.76 39.18
N SER A 432 3.19 -13.91 40.24
CA SER A 432 4.19 -14.98 40.32
C SER A 432 3.55 -16.36 40.28
N ALA A 433 2.46 -16.55 41.03
CA ALA A 433 1.69 -17.79 41.02
C ALA A 433 1.12 -18.10 39.61
N TYR A 434 0.62 -17.07 38.91
CA TYR A 434 0.18 -17.19 37.53
C TYR A 434 1.32 -17.63 36.61
N LEU A 435 2.50 -17.00 36.66
CA LEU A 435 3.64 -17.39 35.83
C LEU A 435 4.09 -18.83 36.10
N HIS A 436 4.10 -19.26 37.37
CA HIS A 436 4.40 -20.65 37.75
C HIS A 436 3.36 -21.67 37.26
N SER A 437 2.11 -21.25 37.03
CA SER A 437 1.05 -22.12 36.54
C SER A 437 1.11 -22.41 35.03
N LEU A 438 1.89 -21.62 34.28
CA LEU A 438 2.04 -21.76 32.84
C LEU A 438 2.89 -23.00 32.50
N THR A 439 2.55 -23.65 31.39
CA THR A 439 3.44 -24.66 30.80
C THR A 439 4.73 -24.00 30.29
N ASP A 440 5.82 -24.75 30.11
CA ASP A 440 7.07 -24.23 29.56
C ASP A 440 6.86 -23.48 28.21
N GLU A 441 6.01 -24.03 27.33
CA GLU A 441 5.69 -23.40 26.05
C GLU A 441 4.90 -22.08 26.22
N ASP A 442 3.92 -22.06 27.13
CA ASP A 442 3.08 -20.88 27.36
C ASP A 442 3.83 -19.78 28.11
N PHE A 443 4.69 -20.17 29.06
CA PHE A 443 5.59 -19.25 29.74
C PHE A 443 6.57 -18.64 28.75
N LEU A 444 7.19 -19.45 27.87
CA LEU A 444 8.07 -18.92 26.83
C LEU A 444 7.32 -17.99 25.86
N ALA A 445 6.09 -18.34 25.45
CA ALA A 445 5.27 -17.48 24.60
C ALA A 445 4.93 -16.15 25.28
N CYS A 446 4.58 -16.17 26.58
CA CYS A 446 4.31 -15.00 27.41
C CYS A 446 5.51 -14.04 27.42
N ILE A 447 6.70 -14.53 27.79
CA ILE A 447 7.90 -13.69 27.89
C ILE A 447 8.40 -13.21 26.52
N LEU A 448 8.31 -14.04 25.46
CA LEU A 448 8.70 -13.61 24.11
C LEU A 448 7.71 -12.62 23.49
N SER A 449 6.41 -12.77 23.77
CA SER A 449 5.40 -11.79 23.34
C SER A 449 5.56 -10.45 24.06
N CYS A 450 6.28 -10.42 25.20
CA CYS A 450 6.38 -9.28 26.09
C CYS A 450 4.97 -8.78 26.52
N HIS A 451 4.05 -9.74 26.68
CA HIS A 451 2.67 -9.54 27.06
C HIS A 451 2.19 -10.70 27.93
N THR A 452 1.30 -10.39 28.87
CA THR A 452 0.67 -11.35 29.77
C THR A 452 -0.83 -11.08 29.80
N ASP A 453 -1.61 -12.14 29.94
CA ASP A 453 -3.06 -12.06 30.15
C ASP A 453 -3.41 -11.69 31.60
N PHE A 454 -2.43 -11.69 32.51
CA PHE A 454 -2.60 -11.17 33.86
C PHE A 454 -2.72 -9.65 33.82
N ASP A 455 -3.67 -9.10 34.59
CA ASP A 455 -3.95 -7.67 34.59
C ASP A 455 -2.88 -6.89 35.37
N LEU A 456 -1.80 -6.54 34.68
CA LEU A 456 -0.76 -5.65 35.19
C LEU A 456 -1.09 -4.20 34.84
N ASN A 457 -0.84 -3.29 35.78
CA ASN A 457 -0.92 -1.86 35.55
C ASN A 457 0.17 -1.38 34.55
N GLU A 458 0.13 -0.11 34.12
CA GLU A 458 1.03 0.36 33.05
C GLU A 458 2.52 0.30 33.44
N ASP A 459 2.84 0.60 34.70
CA ASP A 459 4.21 0.60 35.20
C ASP A 459 4.73 -0.85 35.32
N GLU A 460 3.95 -1.72 35.95
CA GLU A 460 4.27 -3.16 36.07
C GLU A 460 4.44 -3.81 34.70
N ARG A 461 3.56 -3.50 33.74
CA ARG A 461 3.67 -3.98 32.36
C ARG A 461 4.95 -3.51 31.68
N THR A 462 5.35 -2.25 31.92
CA THR A 462 6.59 -1.70 31.38
C THR A 462 7.81 -2.40 32.01
N MET A 463 7.76 -2.68 33.32
CA MET A 463 8.81 -3.44 34.00
C MET A 463 8.89 -4.88 33.48
N PHE A 464 7.75 -5.57 33.31
CA PHE A 464 7.67 -6.91 32.71
C PHE A 464 8.27 -6.95 31.32
N GLN A 465 7.89 -6.01 30.45
CA GLN A 465 8.46 -5.89 29.11
C GLN A 465 9.98 -5.71 29.16
N LYS A 466 10.46 -4.80 30.00
CA LYS A 466 11.89 -4.55 30.17
C LYS A 466 12.62 -5.80 30.65
N ALA A 467 12.11 -6.47 31.69
CA ALA A 467 12.71 -7.68 32.26
C ALA A 467 12.82 -8.79 31.21
N CYS A 468 11.75 -9.07 30.46
CA CYS A 468 11.73 -10.03 29.38
C CYS A 468 12.76 -9.67 28.29
N ILE A 469 12.76 -8.42 27.81
CA ILE A 469 13.64 -7.98 26.72
C ILE A 469 15.11 -8.06 27.13
N THR A 470 15.47 -7.57 28.31
CA THR A 470 16.88 -7.51 28.73
C THR A 470 17.40 -8.89 29.11
N ASN A 471 16.68 -9.65 29.94
CA ASN A 471 17.19 -10.91 30.47
C ASN A 471 17.27 -12.00 29.39
N ILE A 472 16.27 -12.12 28.52
CA ILE A 472 16.32 -13.08 27.40
C ILE A 472 17.45 -12.73 26.44
N TYR A 473 17.66 -11.45 26.14
CA TYR A 473 18.80 -11.01 25.34
C TYR A 473 20.13 -11.43 25.98
N TRP A 474 20.33 -11.17 27.28
CA TRP A 474 21.56 -11.53 27.98
C TRP A 474 21.80 -13.04 28.11
N MET A 475 20.76 -13.86 28.06
CA MET A 475 20.88 -15.32 28.09
C MET A 475 21.20 -15.89 26.71
N CYS A 476 20.47 -15.46 25.68
CA CYS A 476 20.52 -16.09 24.36
C CYS A 476 21.53 -15.44 23.39
N ALA A 477 22.02 -14.23 23.67
CA ALA A 477 23.04 -13.58 22.84
C ALA A 477 24.49 -13.98 23.20
N THR A 478 24.68 -14.68 24.33
CA THR A 478 25.98 -15.17 24.84
C THR A 478 26.16 -16.65 24.54
#